data_AF-A0A9X1BDA0-F1
#
_entry.id   AF-A0A9X1BDA0-F1
#
_cell.length_a   1.000
_cell.length_b   1.000
_cell.length_c   1.000
_cell.angle_alpha   90.00
_cell.angle_beta   90.00
_cell.angle_gamma   90.00
#
_symmetry.space_group_name_H-M   'P 1'
#
loop_
_entity.id
_entity.type
_entity.pdbx_description
1 polymer ?
#
loop_
_entity_poly.entity_id
_entity_poly.type
_entity_poly.pdbx_seq_one_letter_code
_entity_poly.pdbx_strand_id
1 'polypeptide(L)'
;MKKKLIIASSLILAIAVAMFGLATYQHHQQQEKAKQEREKYENYDYYTGQWEIDSYKYLDDGRGVVVHWKSLTPEEDKLFAKYNPEISENYLGVHGASNERYIIRQNIKRLKNMPTMSFPKDDSEGYFKLSIYKIQDHTLQKEDLDLYRFVKKYNKTYKPVEIGAIVEKDGKDYLPIETYQSTGGKVKTKYLWLNLETKQIEWEDTKMQRNNRQDIFVDLGKLRDRISETTDNLSTTTGVDSVNQNMLSFRKNVLKNSVLETKDPKAYQLLSEKDSQIYILLDSKFEDDTVYGNVQQFIDLYQLFVPANTNLYEGITIPAELSKDGQVHQVNTKDEFDRYYDVQKDNELNKQRQALVERN
;
A
#
# COMPACT_ATOMS: atom_id res chain seq x y z
N MET A 1 -6.20 37.96 69.35
CA MET A 1 -6.56 37.83 67.92
C MET A 1 -5.35 37.66 66.99
N LYS A 2 -4.28 38.47 67.10
CA LYS A 2 -3.11 38.41 66.19
C LYS A 2 -2.43 37.03 66.04
N LYS A 3 -2.22 36.27 67.13
CA LYS A 3 -1.60 34.92 67.08
C LYS A 3 -2.42 33.89 66.27
N LYS A 4 -3.76 33.90 66.39
CA LYS A 4 -4.63 32.99 65.62
C LYS A 4 -4.63 33.32 64.12
N LEU A 5 -4.54 34.61 63.78
CA LEU A 5 -4.43 35.06 62.39
C LEU A 5 -3.10 34.61 61.74
N ILE A 6 -1.99 34.73 62.48
CA ILE A 6 -0.66 34.30 62.00
C ILE A 6 -0.62 32.78 61.79
N ILE A 7 -1.20 31.99 62.71
CA ILE A 7 -1.27 30.53 62.58
C ILE A 7 -2.12 30.16 61.35
N ALA A 8 -3.28 30.78 61.16
CA ALA A 8 -4.13 30.54 59.99
C ALA A 8 -3.42 30.92 58.67
N SER A 9 -2.75 32.08 58.61
CA SER A 9 -1.96 32.49 57.45
C SER A 9 -0.80 31.52 57.17
N SER A 10 -0.12 31.02 58.21
CA SER A 10 0.97 30.05 58.05
C SER A 10 0.48 28.69 57.54
N LEU A 11 -0.72 28.26 57.97
CA LEU A 11 -1.33 27.02 57.51
C LEU A 11 -1.76 27.13 56.04
N ILE A 12 -2.35 28.26 55.64
CA ILE A 12 -2.71 28.53 54.24
C ILE A 12 -1.46 28.55 53.36
N LEU A 13 -0.39 29.19 53.81
CA LEU A 13 0.88 29.22 53.08
C LEU A 13 1.49 27.82 52.94
N ALA A 14 1.47 27.00 54.00
CA ALA A 14 1.95 25.62 53.96
C ALA A 14 1.14 24.75 52.97
N ILE A 15 -0.18 24.90 52.93
CA ILE A 15 -1.06 24.22 51.97
C ILE A 15 -0.74 24.68 50.54
N ALA A 16 -0.57 25.99 50.32
CA ALA A 16 -0.23 26.53 49.00
C ALA A 16 1.13 26.01 48.49
N VAL A 17 2.15 25.96 49.35
CA VAL A 17 3.47 25.38 49.03
C VAL A 17 3.36 23.89 48.72
N ALA A 18 2.58 23.13 49.49
CA ALA A 18 2.37 21.71 49.23
C ALA A 18 1.64 21.46 47.90
N MET A 19 0.60 22.24 47.60
CA MET A 19 -0.11 22.15 46.30
C MET A 19 0.80 22.52 45.14
N PHE A 20 1.62 23.57 45.28
CA PHE A 20 2.59 23.97 44.26
C PHE A 20 3.67 22.91 44.06
N GLY A 21 4.17 22.30 45.13
CA GLY A 21 5.11 21.17 45.08
C GLY A 21 4.51 19.95 44.36
N LEU A 22 3.25 19.61 44.65
CA LEU A 22 2.55 18.51 43.96
C LEU A 22 2.36 18.82 42.47
N ALA A 23 1.94 20.04 42.14
CA ALA A 23 1.72 20.47 40.75
C ALA A 23 3.03 20.46 39.94
N THR A 24 4.12 20.97 40.51
CA THR A 24 5.45 20.95 39.86
C THR A 24 5.97 19.52 39.69
N TYR A 25 5.80 18.64 40.68
CA TYR A 25 6.14 17.23 40.56
C TYR A 25 5.33 16.52 39.46
N GLN A 26 4.00 16.73 39.44
CA GLN A 26 3.14 16.17 38.39
C GLN A 26 3.52 16.70 37.00
N HIS A 27 3.85 17.98 36.89
CA HIS A 27 4.30 18.59 35.64
C HIS A 27 5.64 17.98 35.17
N HIS A 28 6.61 17.82 36.07
CA HIS A 28 7.88 17.16 35.77
C HIS A 28 7.66 15.71 35.32
N GLN A 29 6.80 14.95 36.00
CA GLN A 29 6.45 13.58 35.60
C GLN A 29 5.80 13.51 34.21
N GLN A 30 4.98 14.49 33.85
CA GLN A 30 4.40 14.59 32.50
C GLN A 30 5.47 14.88 31.45
N GLN A 31 6.43 15.76 31.74
CA GLN A 31 7.55 16.07 30.84
C GLN A 31 8.43 14.84 30.60
N GLU A 32 8.81 14.12 31.65
CA GLU A 32 9.63 12.90 31.52
C GLU A 32 8.91 11.81 30.72
N LYS A 33 7.60 11.62 30.95
CA LYS A 33 6.79 10.70 30.14
C LYS A 33 6.74 11.12 28.67
N ALA A 34 6.51 12.40 28.39
CA ALA A 34 6.50 12.91 27.01
C ALA A 34 7.86 12.75 26.32
N LYS A 35 8.96 12.93 27.08
CA LYS A 35 10.32 12.71 26.58
C LYS A 35 10.57 11.25 26.22
N GLN A 36 10.24 10.31 27.10
CA GLN A 36 10.37 8.88 26.84
C GLN A 36 9.49 8.42 25.67
N GLU A 37 8.25 8.93 25.59
CA GLU A 37 7.34 8.67 24.48
C GLU A 37 7.92 9.16 23.16
N ARG A 38 8.42 10.40 23.12
CA ARG A 38 9.08 10.99 21.96
C ARG A 38 10.29 10.17 21.52
N GLU A 39 11.21 9.87 22.44
CA GLU A 39 12.42 9.08 22.17
C GLU A 39 12.06 7.71 21.57
N LYS A 40 10.99 7.07 22.06
CA LYS A 40 10.51 5.79 21.53
C LYS A 40 10.06 5.91 20.07
N TYR A 41 9.14 6.84 19.77
CA TYR A 41 8.52 6.94 18.45
C TYR A 41 9.40 7.61 17.40
N GLU A 42 10.32 8.49 17.81
CA GLU A 42 11.36 9.02 16.91
C GLU A 42 12.43 7.97 16.59
N ASN A 43 12.57 6.90 17.39
CA ASN A 43 13.48 5.78 17.11
C ASN A 43 12.90 4.76 16.09
N TYR A 44 11.68 4.94 15.60
CA TYR A 44 11.14 4.09 14.54
C TYR A 44 11.77 4.51 13.21
N ASP A 45 12.46 3.59 12.56
CA ASP A 45 13.04 3.76 11.22
C ASP A 45 11.97 3.56 10.14
N TYR A 46 11.11 2.56 10.35
CA TYR A 46 9.99 2.27 9.48
C TYR A 46 8.85 1.67 10.28
N TYR A 47 7.63 2.19 10.14
CA TYR A 47 6.47 1.75 10.91
C TYR A 47 5.18 1.92 10.13
N THR A 48 4.52 0.81 9.81
CA THR A 48 3.31 0.83 9.00
C THR A 48 2.02 0.56 9.77
N GLY A 49 2.11 0.42 11.10
CA GLY A 49 1.03 -0.17 11.89
C GLY A 49 0.72 -1.62 11.52
N GLN A 50 -0.28 -2.18 12.18
CA GLN A 50 -0.89 -3.46 11.83
C GLN A 50 -2.34 -3.22 11.42
N TRP A 51 -2.71 -3.66 10.22
CA TRP A 51 -4.04 -3.42 9.67
C TRP A 51 -4.64 -4.68 9.07
N GLU A 52 -5.96 -4.73 9.02
CA GLU A 52 -6.72 -5.77 8.32
C GLU A 52 -7.91 -5.21 7.55
N ILE A 53 -8.38 -5.97 6.57
CA ILE A 53 -9.63 -5.67 5.87
C ILE A 53 -10.76 -6.09 6.79
N ASP A 54 -11.54 -5.12 7.28
CA ASP A 54 -12.70 -5.41 8.13
C ASP A 54 -14.02 -5.44 7.34
N SER A 55 -14.03 -4.84 6.15
CA SER A 55 -15.18 -4.79 5.27
C SER A 55 -14.76 -4.66 3.80
N TYR A 56 -15.54 -5.29 2.92
CA TYR A 56 -15.29 -5.26 1.48
C TYR A 56 -16.59 -5.40 0.69
N LYS A 57 -16.58 -4.90 -0.54
CA LYS A 57 -17.65 -5.04 -1.54
C LYS A 57 -17.03 -5.21 -2.93
N TYR A 58 -17.28 -6.36 -3.54
CA TYR A 58 -17.00 -6.55 -4.97
C TYR A 58 -17.91 -5.64 -5.78
N LEU A 59 -17.38 -5.02 -6.83
CA LEU A 59 -18.21 -4.37 -7.83
C LEU A 59 -19.18 -5.40 -8.43
N ASP A 60 -20.38 -4.98 -8.79
CA ASP A 60 -21.41 -5.88 -9.33
C ASP A 60 -20.99 -6.60 -10.62
N ASP A 61 -20.03 -6.03 -11.36
CA ASP A 61 -19.46 -6.61 -12.58
C ASP A 61 -18.15 -7.39 -12.35
N GLY A 62 -17.71 -7.55 -11.09
CA GLY A 62 -16.57 -8.38 -10.71
C GLY A 62 -15.18 -7.80 -11.03
N ARG A 63 -15.10 -6.65 -11.71
CA ARG A 63 -13.82 -6.06 -12.18
C ARG A 63 -12.96 -5.43 -11.08
N GLY A 64 -13.46 -5.39 -9.85
CA GLY A 64 -12.79 -4.78 -8.72
C GLY A 64 -13.43 -5.13 -7.39
N VAL A 65 -12.67 -4.95 -6.31
CA VAL A 65 -13.16 -5.06 -4.94
C VAL A 65 -12.80 -3.82 -4.16
N VAL A 66 -13.81 -3.14 -3.62
CA VAL A 66 -13.64 -2.06 -2.66
C VAL A 66 -13.37 -2.69 -1.29
N VAL A 67 -12.35 -2.22 -0.59
CA VAL A 67 -12.01 -2.68 0.75
C VAL A 67 -11.84 -1.48 1.66
N HIS A 68 -12.14 -1.65 2.94
CA HIS A 68 -11.79 -0.71 4.00
C HIS A 68 -10.80 -1.37 4.95
N TRP A 69 -9.72 -0.66 5.26
CA TRP A 69 -8.71 -1.13 6.21
C TRP A 69 -8.97 -0.57 7.60
N LYS A 70 -8.81 -1.44 8.59
CA LYS A 70 -8.89 -1.09 9.99
C LYS A 70 -7.55 -1.34 10.68
N SER A 71 -7.07 -0.31 11.37
CA SER A 71 -5.90 -0.45 12.24
C SER A 71 -6.24 -1.32 13.45
N LEU A 72 -5.37 -2.28 13.70
CA LEU A 72 -5.31 -3.12 14.91
C LEU A 72 -4.51 -2.46 16.03
N THR A 73 -3.75 -1.40 15.71
CA THR A 73 -2.88 -0.67 16.65
C THR A 73 -3.15 0.84 16.64
N PRO A 74 -4.42 1.31 16.70
CA PRO A 74 -4.75 2.71 16.43
C PRO A 74 -4.10 3.69 17.40
N GLU A 75 -3.83 3.28 18.64
CA GLU A 75 -3.19 4.15 19.62
C GLU A 75 -1.68 4.26 19.40
N GLU A 76 -1.03 3.19 18.93
CA GLU A 76 0.38 3.26 18.53
C GLU A 76 0.54 4.10 17.26
N ASP A 77 -0.39 3.97 16.31
CA ASP A 77 -0.40 4.74 15.07
C ASP A 77 -0.56 6.24 15.32
N LYS A 78 -1.49 6.64 16.22
CA LYS A 78 -1.65 8.04 16.62
C LYS A 78 -0.39 8.60 17.29
N LEU A 79 0.26 7.83 18.15
CA LEU A 79 1.49 8.25 18.80
C LEU A 79 2.66 8.36 17.82
N PHE A 80 2.78 7.42 16.88
CA PHE A 80 3.76 7.52 15.81
C PHE A 80 3.53 8.78 14.96
N ALA A 81 2.28 9.03 14.54
CA ALA A 81 1.92 10.21 13.76
C ALA A 81 2.16 11.54 14.50
N LYS A 82 1.91 11.58 15.81
CA LYS A 82 2.18 12.74 16.67
C LYS A 82 3.65 13.18 16.64
N TYR A 83 4.60 12.25 16.59
CA TYR A 83 6.04 12.55 16.60
C TYR A 83 6.71 12.49 15.23
N ASN A 84 6.03 11.94 14.22
CA ASN A 84 6.55 11.82 12.85
C ASN A 84 5.54 12.35 11.81
N PRO A 85 5.00 13.58 11.97
CA PRO A 85 3.87 14.07 11.15
C PRO A 85 4.19 14.09 9.65
N GLU A 86 5.44 14.38 9.29
CA GLU A 86 5.89 14.52 7.88
C GLU A 86 5.89 13.20 7.09
N ILE A 87 6.02 12.06 7.77
CA ILE A 87 6.10 10.74 7.12
C ILE A 87 4.93 9.83 7.48
N SER A 88 4.12 10.22 8.47
CA SER A 88 3.09 9.35 9.04
C SER A 88 1.98 8.96 8.07
N GLU A 89 1.55 9.88 7.20
CA GLU A 89 0.54 9.60 6.18
C GLU A 89 1.02 8.52 5.22
N ASN A 90 2.27 8.65 4.75
CA ASN A 90 2.86 7.69 3.82
C ASN A 90 3.04 6.33 4.48
N TYR A 91 3.65 6.28 5.66
CA TYR A 91 4.03 5.03 6.31
C TYR A 91 2.83 4.26 6.86
N LEU A 92 1.81 4.95 7.36
CA LEU A 92 0.60 4.30 7.87
C LEU A 92 -0.39 3.92 6.77
N GLY A 93 -0.12 4.27 5.52
CA GLY A 93 -0.94 3.91 4.39
C GLY A 93 -0.80 2.43 4.00
N VAL A 94 -1.13 2.13 2.74
CA VAL A 94 -1.26 0.74 2.29
C VAL A 94 0.01 0.31 1.54
N HIS A 95 0.88 -0.40 2.25
CA HIS A 95 2.11 -0.98 1.70
C HIS A 95 1.90 -2.45 1.35
N GLY A 96 2.33 -2.90 0.18
CA GLY A 96 1.87 -4.20 -0.29
C GLY A 96 2.13 -4.56 -1.73
N ALA A 97 1.45 -5.62 -2.15
CA ALA A 97 1.37 -6.07 -3.53
C ALA A 97 -0.03 -6.62 -3.82
N SER A 98 -0.51 -6.49 -5.05
CA SER A 98 -1.80 -7.06 -5.43
C SER A 98 -1.86 -7.45 -6.91
N ASN A 99 -2.74 -8.41 -7.21
CA ASN A 99 -3.18 -8.74 -8.55
C ASN A 99 -4.64 -9.26 -8.49
N GLU A 100 -5.11 -9.88 -9.57
CA GLU A 100 -6.48 -10.40 -9.65
C GLU A 100 -6.81 -11.48 -8.61
N ARG A 101 -5.80 -12.17 -8.06
CA ARG A 101 -5.97 -13.35 -7.20
C ARG A 101 -5.56 -13.10 -5.75
N TYR A 102 -4.78 -12.05 -5.47
CA TYR A 102 -4.29 -11.76 -4.13
C TYR A 102 -4.23 -10.26 -3.82
N ILE A 103 -4.53 -9.91 -2.57
CA ILE A 103 -4.20 -8.62 -1.94
C ILE A 103 -3.26 -8.90 -0.78
N ILE A 104 -2.09 -8.27 -0.75
CA ILE A 104 -1.08 -8.49 0.29
C ILE A 104 -0.72 -7.15 0.91
N ARG A 105 -0.80 -7.06 2.25
CA ARG A 105 -0.31 -5.91 3.00
C ARG A 105 0.95 -6.28 3.79
N GLN A 106 1.95 -5.40 3.74
CA GLN A 106 3.15 -5.43 4.58
C GLN A 106 2.90 -4.68 5.88
N ASN A 107 3.08 -5.36 7.01
CA ASN A 107 3.09 -4.76 8.34
C ASN A 107 4.52 -4.78 8.86
N ILE A 108 5.15 -3.62 8.99
CA ILE A 108 6.57 -3.49 9.37
C ILE A 108 6.71 -2.57 10.56
N LYS A 109 7.53 -2.99 11.52
CA LYS A 109 8.11 -2.14 12.57
C LYS A 109 9.61 -2.40 12.62
N ARG A 110 10.40 -1.35 12.39
CA ARG A 110 11.87 -1.37 12.42
C ARG A 110 12.39 -0.20 13.23
N LEU A 111 13.38 -0.45 14.08
CA LEU A 111 14.03 0.56 14.92
C LEU A 111 15.32 1.07 14.27
N LYS A 112 15.63 2.36 14.42
CA LYS A 112 16.84 3.00 13.86
C LYS A 112 18.12 2.45 14.47
N ASN A 113 18.10 2.15 15.76
CA ASN A 113 19.25 1.66 16.52
C ASN A 113 19.49 0.14 16.36
N MET A 114 18.73 -0.54 15.51
CA MET A 114 18.85 -1.98 15.31
C MET A 114 19.84 -2.30 14.17
N PRO A 115 20.86 -3.15 14.39
CA PRO A 115 21.78 -3.54 13.33
C PRO A 115 21.07 -4.17 12.12
N THR A 116 21.56 -3.86 10.91
CA THR A 116 20.92 -4.32 9.66
C THR A 116 20.74 -5.82 9.60
N MET A 117 21.62 -6.64 10.18
CA MET A 117 21.55 -8.11 10.14
C MET A 117 20.98 -8.77 11.42
N SER A 118 20.51 -8.01 12.41
CA SER A 118 19.91 -8.60 13.62
C SER A 118 18.41 -8.86 13.45
N PHE A 119 17.91 -9.89 14.14
CA PHE A 119 16.48 -10.16 14.25
C PHE A 119 15.93 -9.62 15.57
N PRO A 120 14.69 -9.11 15.59
CA PRO A 120 14.05 -8.69 16.82
C PRO A 120 13.85 -9.90 17.74
N LYS A 121 13.97 -9.70 19.05
CA LYS A 121 13.66 -10.76 20.02
C LYS A 121 12.17 -11.06 20.05
N ASP A 122 11.36 -10.02 19.95
CA ASP A 122 9.90 -10.04 19.91
C ASP A 122 9.34 -8.81 19.18
N ASP A 123 8.01 -8.76 19.01
CA ASP A 123 7.30 -7.72 18.26
C ASP A 123 7.46 -6.31 18.84
N SER A 124 7.93 -6.16 20.09
CA SER A 124 8.23 -4.85 20.69
C SER A 124 9.53 -4.26 20.15
N GLU A 125 10.51 -5.11 19.79
CA GLU A 125 11.76 -4.70 19.14
C GLU A 125 11.62 -4.59 17.61
N GLY A 126 10.57 -5.16 17.04
CA GLY A 126 10.23 -5.03 15.62
C GLY A 126 9.50 -6.24 15.06
N TYR A 127 8.83 -6.05 13.93
CA TYR A 127 8.15 -7.12 13.21
C TYR A 127 8.17 -6.86 11.70
N PHE A 128 8.03 -7.94 10.93
CA PHE A 128 7.75 -7.89 9.50
C PHE A 128 6.79 -9.03 9.20
N LYS A 129 5.51 -8.69 9.02
CA LYS A 129 4.42 -9.63 8.81
C LYS A 129 3.66 -9.28 7.53
N LEU A 130 3.19 -10.30 6.83
CA LEU A 130 2.32 -10.13 5.67
C LEU A 130 0.89 -10.54 6.05
N SER A 131 -0.09 -9.69 5.73
CA SER A 131 -1.50 -10.05 5.71
C SER A 131 -1.86 -10.40 4.26
N ILE A 132 -2.12 -11.66 3.96
CA ILE A 132 -2.35 -12.18 2.61
C ILE A 132 -3.84 -12.53 2.47
N TYR A 133 -4.53 -11.89 1.54
CA TYR A 133 -5.92 -12.17 1.22
C TYR A 133 -5.99 -12.84 -0.15
N LYS A 134 -6.36 -14.12 -0.18
CA LYS A 134 -6.67 -14.83 -1.42
C LYS A 134 -8.07 -14.47 -1.88
N ILE A 135 -8.18 -14.07 -3.14
CA ILE A 135 -9.44 -13.74 -3.81
C ILE A 135 -9.95 -15.02 -4.45
N GLN A 136 -11.05 -15.54 -3.92
CA GLN A 136 -11.67 -16.75 -4.46
C GLN A 136 -13.18 -16.69 -4.24
N ASP A 137 -13.96 -16.98 -5.29
CA ASP A 137 -15.42 -17.05 -5.24
C ASP A 137 -16.09 -15.80 -4.60
N HIS A 138 -15.57 -14.61 -4.94
CA HIS A 138 -15.99 -13.32 -4.35
C HIS A 138 -15.86 -13.26 -2.81
N THR A 139 -14.86 -13.95 -2.27
CA THR A 139 -14.48 -13.91 -0.86
C THR A 139 -13.01 -13.57 -0.71
N LEU A 140 -12.66 -12.94 0.41
CA LEU A 140 -11.28 -12.66 0.79
C LEU A 140 -10.87 -13.61 1.91
N GLN A 141 -10.06 -14.61 1.60
CA GLN A 141 -9.54 -15.58 2.58
C GLN A 141 -8.22 -15.07 3.13
N LYS A 142 -8.22 -14.68 4.41
CA LYS A 142 -7.05 -14.11 5.09
C LYS A 142 -6.12 -15.19 5.64
N GLU A 143 -4.84 -15.00 5.41
CA GLU A 143 -3.74 -15.73 6.04
C GLU A 143 -2.63 -14.77 6.46
N ASP A 144 -2.01 -15.01 7.62
CA ASP A 144 -0.90 -14.19 8.12
C ASP A 144 0.44 -14.94 8.00
N LEU A 145 1.50 -14.25 7.58
CA LEU A 145 2.85 -14.78 7.50
C LEU A 145 3.85 -13.89 8.26
N ASP A 146 4.49 -14.42 9.30
CA ASP A 146 5.63 -13.77 9.95
C ASP A 146 6.89 -13.96 9.08
N LEU A 147 7.26 -12.94 8.34
CA LEU A 147 8.31 -13.00 7.33
C LEU A 147 9.70 -13.17 7.97
N TYR A 148 9.94 -12.54 9.12
CA TYR A 148 11.19 -12.74 9.86
C TYR A 148 11.36 -14.19 10.30
N ARG A 149 10.32 -14.80 10.91
CA ARG A 149 10.38 -16.21 11.33
C ARG A 149 10.46 -17.15 10.14
N PHE A 150 9.69 -16.89 9.09
CA PHE A 150 9.66 -17.69 7.88
C PHE A 150 11.03 -17.74 7.20
N VAL A 151 11.63 -16.59 6.90
CA VAL A 151 12.95 -16.51 6.24
C VAL A 151 14.04 -17.07 7.16
N LYS A 152 14.02 -16.78 8.46
CA LYS A 152 15.00 -17.33 9.41
C LYS A 152 14.94 -18.86 9.50
N LYS A 153 13.75 -19.45 9.39
CA LYS A 153 13.55 -20.91 9.34
C LYS A 153 14.10 -21.50 8.04
N TYR A 154 13.89 -20.81 6.92
CA TYR A 154 14.41 -21.20 5.62
C TYR A 154 15.95 -21.12 5.57
N ASN A 155 16.53 -19.97 5.92
CA ASN A 155 17.97 -19.75 5.98
C ASN A 155 18.33 -18.73 7.07
N LYS A 156 19.05 -19.19 8.10
CA LYS A 156 19.44 -18.36 9.27
C LYS A 156 20.39 -17.20 8.92
N THR A 157 21.05 -17.25 7.76
CA THR A 157 21.98 -16.20 7.31
C THR A 157 21.30 -15.10 6.49
N TYR A 158 20.03 -15.29 6.14
CA TYR A 158 19.25 -14.37 5.34
C TYR A 158 18.40 -13.49 6.24
N LYS A 159 18.15 -12.24 5.81
CA LYS A 159 17.21 -11.34 6.47
C LYS A 159 16.32 -10.66 5.43
N PRO A 160 14.98 -10.73 5.56
CA PRO A 160 14.08 -10.07 4.63
C PRO A 160 14.16 -8.55 4.75
N VAL A 161 14.02 -7.88 3.61
CA VAL A 161 14.14 -6.43 3.45
C VAL A 161 12.83 -5.83 2.96
N GLU A 162 12.27 -6.40 1.89
CA GLU A 162 11.08 -5.90 1.20
C GLU A 162 10.46 -7.03 0.35
N ILE A 163 9.22 -6.87 -0.11
CA ILE A 163 8.60 -7.72 -1.13
C ILE A 163 8.47 -6.97 -2.46
N GLY A 164 8.53 -7.66 -3.58
CA GLY A 164 8.23 -7.08 -4.89
C GLY A 164 6.79 -7.31 -5.35
N ALA A 165 6.48 -6.90 -6.58
CA ALA A 165 5.21 -7.17 -7.23
C ALA A 165 4.95 -8.68 -7.34
N ILE A 166 3.67 -9.08 -7.31
CA ILE A 166 3.29 -10.47 -7.55
C ILE A 166 3.58 -10.80 -9.01
N VAL A 167 4.21 -11.95 -9.22
CA VAL A 167 4.66 -12.44 -10.51
C VAL A 167 3.93 -13.72 -10.84
N GLU A 168 3.22 -13.73 -11.97
CA GLU A 168 2.61 -14.94 -12.50
C GLU A 168 3.63 -15.73 -13.34
N LYS A 169 3.78 -17.02 -13.05
CA LYS A 169 4.65 -17.95 -13.78
C LYS A 169 4.02 -19.34 -13.79
N ASP A 170 3.88 -19.96 -14.97
CA ASP A 170 3.28 -21.29 -15.13
C ASP A 170 1.88 -21.43 -14.48
N GLY A 171 1.08 -20.36 -14.54
CA GLY A 171 -0.27 -20.30 -13.95
C GLY A 171 -0.29 -20.25 -12.41
N LYS A 172 0.84 -19.91 -11.78
CA LYS A 172 0.96 -19.74 -10.33
C LYS A 172 1.44 -18.33 -9.98
N ASP A 173 1.06 -17.86 -8.80
CA ASP A 173 1.54 -16.59 -8.27
C ASP A 173 2.71 -16.74 -7.32
N TYR A 174 3.73 -15.94 -7.57
CA TYR A 174 4.91 -15.86 -6.75
C TYR A 174 5.11 -14.46 -6.19
N LEU A 175 5.40 -14.38 -4.90
CA LEU A 175 5.81 -13.16 -4.24
C LEU A 175 7.35 -13.16 -4.08
N PRO A 176 8.08 -12.33 -4.83
CA PRO A 176 9.51 -12.17 -4.61
C PRO A 176 9.76 -11.45 -3.29
N ILE A 177 10.65 -12.02 -2.47
CA ILE A 177 11.10 -11.45 -1.20
C ILE A 177 12.57 -11.10 -1.33
N GLU A 178 12.90 -9.82 -1.24
CA GLU A 178 14.28 -9.37 -1.17
C GLU A 178 14.88 -9.69 0.19
N THR A 179 16.08 -10.28 0.19
CA THR A 179 16.81 -10.63 1.38
C THR A 179 18.27 -10.21 1.30
N TYR A 180 18.83 -9.84 2.46
CA TYR A 180 20.27 -9.70 2.64
C TYR A 180 20.87 -10.99 3.16
N GLN A 181 21.96 -11.43 2.52
CA GLN A 181 22.81 -12.53 2.95
C GLN A 181 24.16 -11.97 3.43
N SER A 182 24.59 -12.35 4.64
CA SER A 182 25.95 -12.07 5.10
C SER A 182 26.87 -13.24 4.80
N THR A 183 27.92 -13.03 4.00
CA THR A 183 28.96 -14.04 3.72
C THR A 183 30.33 -13.40 3.80
N GLY A 184 31.17 -13.84 4.75
CA GLY A 184 32.55 -13.36 4.90
C GLY A 184 32.68 -11.85 5.11
N GLY A 185 31.72 -11.23 5.79
CA GLY A 185 31.70 -9.78 6.06
C GLY A 185 31.14 -8.91 4.91
N LYS A 186 30.73 -9.52 3.78
CA LYS A 186 30.04 -8.82 2.69
C LYS A 186 28.54 -9.14 2.73
N VAL A 187 27.71 -8.11 2.53
CA VAL A 187 26.27 -8.25 2.35
C VAL A 187 25.98 -8.38 0.85
N LYS A 188 25.22 -9.42 0.48
CA LYS A 188 24.74 -9.64 -0.90
C LYS A 188 23.21 -9.71 -0.90
N THR A 189 22.59 -9.21 -1.95
CA THR A 189 21.14 -9.35 -2.16
C THR A 189 20.80 -10.69 -2.79
N LYS A 190 19.72 -11.30 -2.30
CA LYS A 190 19.13 -12.55 -2.78
C LYS A 190 17.61 -12.39 -2.82
N TYR A 191 16.97 -12.94 -3.86
CA TYR A 191 15.53 -12.96 -4.00
C TYR A 191 15.00 -14.36 -3.73
N LEU A 192 14.08 -14.49 -2.78
CA LEU A 192 13.36 -15.74 -2.52
C LEU A 192 12.00 -15.68 -3.21
N TRP A 193 11.61 -16.74 -3.88
CA TRP A 193 10.33 -16.78 -4.61
C TRP A 193 9.32 -17.62 -3.85
N LEU A 194 8.43 -16.93 -3.13
CA LEU A 194 7.36 -17.54 -2.34
C LEU A 194 6.17 -17.86 -3.24
N ASN A 195 5.85 -19.14 -3.40
CA ASN A 195 4.59 -19.54 -4.01
C ASN A 195 3.42 -19.16 -3.07
N LEU A 196 2.49 -18.33 -3.53
CA LEU A 196 1.38 -17.83 -2.72
C LEU A 196 0.29 -18.86 -2.44
N GLU A 197 0.22 -19.95 -3.21
CA GLU A 197 -0.69 -21.06 -2.97
C GLU A 197 -0.10 -22.06 -1.96
N THR A 198 1.15 -22.50 -2.17
CA THR A 198 1.78 -23.53 -1.33
C THR A 198 2.45 -22.96 -0.08
N LYS A 199 2.68 -21.64 -0.03
CA LYS A 199 3.41 -20.91 1.02
C LYS A 199 4.85 -21.41 1.23
N GLN A 200 5.48 -21.89 0.16
CA GLN A 200 6.85 -22.39 0.19
C GLN A 200 7.74 -21.57 -0.74
N ILE A 201 9.02 -21.44 -0.36
CA ILE A 201 10.05 -20.93 -1.28
C ILE A 201 10.36 -22.02 -2.30
N GLU A 202 10.11 -21.75 -3.57
CA GLU A 202 10.36 -22.72 -4.65
C GLU A 202 11.72 -22.53 -5.32
N TRP A 203 12.26 -21.30 -5.36
CA TRP A 203 13.64 -21.04 -5.80
C TRP A 203 14.23 -19.76 -5.21
N GLU A 204 15.55 -19.59 -5.43
CA GLU A 204 16.30 -18.38 -5.10
C GLU A 204 16.97 -17.80 -6.35
N ASP A 205 17.10 -16.47 -6.41
CA ASP A 205 17.86 -15.77 -7.45
C ASP A 205 18.79 -14.70 -6.84
N THR A 206 19.76 -14.23 -7.61
CA THR A 206 20.62 -13.07 -7.33
C THR A 206 20.15 -11.79 -8.00
N LYS A 207 19.21 -11.88 -8.95
CA LYS A 207 18.59 -10.73 -9.61
C LYS A 207 17.09 -10.76 -9.39
N MET A 208 16.50 -9.58 -9.24
CA MET A 208 15.06 -9.45 -9.33
C MET A 208 14.70 -9.72 -10.79
N GLN A 209 13.91 -10.75 -11.06
CA GLN A 209 13.29 -10.89 -12.37
C GLN A 209 12.31 -9.73 -12.50
N ARG A 210 12.73 -8.67 -13.19
CA ARG A 210 11.86 -7.59 -13.61
C ARG A 210 11.30 -7.99 -14.96
N ASN A 211 10.02 -7.68 -15.20
CA ASN A 211 9.56 -7.56 -16.57
C ASN A 211 10.48 -6.56 -17.26
N ASN A 212 11.19 -7.02 -18.30
CA ASN A 212 12.06 -6.15 -19.06
C ASN A 212 11.17 -5.08 -19.69
N ARG A 213 11.46 -3.81 -19.36
CA ARG A 213 10.75 -2.56 -19.74
C ARG A 213 10.71 -2.28 -21.25
N GLN A 214 10.55 -3.29 -22.10
CA GLN A 214 10.04 -3.13 -23.47
C GLN A 214 8.50 -3.13 -23.47
N ASP A 215 7.90 -2.71 -22.37
CA ASP A 215 6.46 -2.66 -22.22
C ASP A 215 5.92 -1.56 -23.14
N ILE A 216 5.10 -1.97 -24.09
CA ILE A 216 4.33 -1.06 -24.94
C ILE A 216 3.15 -0.58 -24.09
N PHE A 217 3.07 0.71 -23.80
CA PHE A 217 1.99 1.27 -23.00
C PHE A 217 1.13 2.24 -23.80
N VAL A 218 -0.10 2.44 -23.33
CA VAL A 218 -0.94 3.56 -23.79
C VAL A 218 -0.72 4.75 -22.86
N ASP A 219 -0.41 5.91 -23.44
CA ASP A 219 -0.42 7.19 -22.72
C ASP A 219 -1.87 7.63 -22.55
N LEU A 220 -2.27 7.87 -21.30
CA LEU A 220 -3.64 8.21 -20.94
C LEU A 220 -4.03 9.67 -21.24
N GLY A 221 -3.11 10.53 -21.69
CA GLY A 221 -3.41 11.92 -22.00
C GLY A 221 -4.03 12.65 -20.80
N LYS A 222 -5.20 13.25 -20.98
CA LYS A 222 -5.91 13.98 -19.90
C LYS A 222 -6.47 13.08 -18.81
N LEU A 223 -6.66 11.79 -19.07
CA LEU A 223 -7.12 10.86 -18.04
C LEU A 223 -6.07 10.68 -16.94
N ARG A 224 -4.78 10.72 -17.27
CA ARG A 224 -3.70 10.74 -16.27
C ARG A 224 -3.83 11.91 -15.30
N ASP A 225 -3.96 13.12 -15.85
CA ASP A 225 -4.04 14.35 -15.04
C ASP A 225 -5.21 14.22 -14.05
N ARG A 226 -6.35 13.70 -14.52
CA ARG A 226 -7.53 13.43 -13.69
C ARG A 226 -7.27 12.38 -12.62
N ILE A 227 -6.60 11.26 -12.92
CA ILE A 227 -6.25 10.25 -11.92
C ILE A 227 -5.40 10.88 -10.82
N SER A 228 -4.37 11.64 -11.20
CA SER A 228 -3.47 12.33 -10.27
C SER A 228 -4.19 13.35 -9.36
N GLU A 229 -5.14 14.09 -9.93
CA GLU A 229 -5.92 15.10 -9.20
C GLU A 229 -6.96 14.50 -8.24
N THR A 230 -7.49 13.31 -8.55
CA THR A 230 -8.59 12.68 -7.80
C THR A 230 -8.11 11.63 -6.81
N THR A 231 -6.95 11.01 -7.04
CA THR A 231 -6.40 9.97 -6.18
C THR A 231 -5.39 10.50 -5.17
N ASP A 232 -5.19 9.76 -4.08
CA ASP A 232 -4.18 10.03 -3.04
C ASP A 232 -3.17 8.89 -2.85
N ASN A 233 -3.09 7.95 -3.81
CA ASN A 233 -2.12 6.86 -3.80
C ASN A 233 -0.68 7.36 -3.58
N LEU A 234 -0.29 8.47 -4.21
CA LEU A 234 1.06 9.03 -4.13
C LEU A 234 1.39 9.65 -2.75
N SER A 235 0.39 10.05 -1.96
CA SER A 235 0.63 10.54 -0.58
C SER A 235 0.56 9.40 0.45
N THR A 236 -0.14 8.32 0.14
CA THR A 236 -0.44 7.21 1.05
C THR A 236 0.36 5.92 0.77
N THR A 237 1.21 5.89 -0.26
CA THR A 237 2.05 4.73 -0.61
C THR A 237 3.43 5.17 -1.10
N THR A 238 4.41 4.26 -1.14
CA THR A 238 5.71 4.56 -1.77
C THR A 238 5.65 4.32 -3.28
N GLY A 239 6.62 4.86 -4.04
CA GLY A 239 6.74 4.56 -5.47
C GLY A 239 7.01 3.07 -5.78
N VAL A 240 7.49 2.29 -4.81
CA VAL A 240 7.62 0.83 -4.97
C VAL A 240 6.25 0.17 -4.80
N ASP A 241 5.48 0.59 -3.79
CA ASP A 241 4.14 0.07 -3.53
C ASP A 241 3.15 0.41 -4.65
N SER A 242 3.25 1.59 -5.26
CA SER A 242 2.41 1.99 -6.39
C SER A 242 2.62 1.10 -7.61
N VAL A 243 3.84 0.60 -7.82
CA VAL A 243 4.16 -0.36 -8.90
C VAL A 243 3.75 -1.78 -8.51
N ASN A 244 3.76 -2.13 -7.22
CA ASN A 244 3.44 -3.49 -6.77
C ASN A 244 1.94 -3.74 -6.60
N GLN A 245 1.13 -2.68 -6.48
CA GLN A 245 -0.30 -2.76 -6.24
C GLN A 245 -1.10 -2.24 -7.42
N ASN A 246 -2.13 -3.00 -7.81
CA ASN A 246 -3.13 -2.58 -8.78
C ASN A 246 -4.37 -2.04 -8.02
N MET A 247 -4.27 -0.82 -7.49
CA MET A 247 -5.35 -0.23 -6.69
C MET A 247 -5.48 1.29 -6.89
N LEU A 248 -6.63 1.85 -6.55
CA LEU A 248 -6.87 3.29 -6.48
C LEU A 248 -7.49 3.67 -5.13
N SER A 249 -6.96 4.71 -4.51
CA SER A 249 -7.51 5.39 -3.35
C SER A 249 -7.92 6.81 -3.75
N PHE A 250 -9.06 7.28 -3.24
CA PHE A 250 -9.66 8.53 -3.70
C PHE A 250 -9.64 9.59 -2.61
N ARG A 251 -9.28 10.81 -3.01
CA ARG A 251 -9.38 11.98 -2.14
C ARG A 251 -10.82 12.20 -1.71
N LYS A 252 -10.98 12.79 -0.53
CA LYS A 252 -12.31 13.05 0.04
C LYS A 252 -13.21 13.84 -0.92
N ASN A 253 -14.46 13.38 -1.07
CA ASN A 253 -15.53 14.00 -1.86
C ASN A 253 -15.36 14.01 -3.40
N VAL A 254 -14.28 13.45 -3.97
CA VAL A 254 -14.09 13.46 -5.44
C VAL A 254 -15.06 12.53 -6.18
N LEU A 255 -15.56 11.49 -5.49
CA LEU A 255 -16.52 10.52 -6.04
C LEU A 255 -17.96 11.04 -6.09
N LYS A 256 -18.22 12.25 -5.60
CA LYS A 256 -19.57 12.82 -5.62
C LYS A 256 -20.06 13.05 -7.06
N ASN A 257 -21.29 12.64 -7.36
CA ASN A 257 -21.89 12.62 -8.69
C ASN A 257 -21.21 11.63 -9.66
N SER A 258 -20.43 10.67 -9.15
CA SER A 258 -19.85 9.61 -9.97
C SER A 258 -20.93 8.62 -10.43
N VAL A 259 -20.65 7.87 -11.50
CA VAL A 259 -21.53 6.76 -11.91
C VAL A 259 -21.68 5.72 -10.79
N LEU A 260 -20.61 5.47 -10.02
CA LEU A 260 -20.60 4.51 -8.91
C LEU A 260 -21.66 4.84 -7.85
N GLU A 261 -21.85 6.13 -7.53
CA GLU A 261 -22.84 6.59 -6.55
C GLU A 261 -24.26 6.08 -6.84
N THR A 262 -24.61 5.95 -8.12
CA THR A 262 -25.94 5.47 -8.55
C THR A 262 -25.95 3.99 -8.91
N LYS A 263 -24.88 3.49 -9.55
CA LYS A 263 -24.81 2.11 -10.07
C LYS A 263 -24.54 1.08 -8.98
N ASP A 264 -23.67 1.39 -8.02
CA ASP A 264 -23.39 0.55 -6.85
C ASP A 264 -23.22 1.43 -5.59
N PRO A 265 -24.34 1.88 -4.99
CA PRO A 265 -24.30 2.79 -3.83
C PRO A 265 -23.56 2.21 -2.62
N LYS A 266 -23.51 0.88 -2.49
CA LYS A 266 -22.80 0.22 -1.39
C LYS A 266 -21.29 0.29 -1.58
N ALA A 267 -20.80 0.01 -2.80
CA ALA A 267 -19.39 0.19 -3.13
C ALA A 267 -18.99 1.66 -3.02
N TYR A 268 -19.84 2.58 -3.49
CA TYR A 268 -19.61 4.02 -3.32
C TYR A 268 -19.50 4.44 -1.85
N GLN A 269 -20.44 3.99 -1.01
CA GLN A 269 -20.41 4.32 0.41
C GLN A 269 -19.11 3.83 1.06
N LEU A 270 -18.74 2.57 0.83
CA LEU A 270 -17.53 1.99 1.40
C LEU A 270 -16.25 2.68 0.88
N LEU A 271 -16.17 2.95 -0.43
CA LEU A 271 -15.01 3.61 -1.05
C LEU A 271 -14.86 5.07 -0.61
N SER A 272 -15.94 5.70 -0.16
CA SER A 272 -15.94 7.06 0.37
C SER A 272 -15.48 7.14 1.83
N GLU A 273 -15.31 6.00 2.51
CA GLU A 273 -14.77 5.95 3.86
C GLU A 273 -13.25 6.22 3.86
N LYS A 274 -12.75 6.72 4.99
CA LYS A 274 -11.31 6.91 5.15
C LYS A 274 -10.63 5.54 5.16
N ASP A 275 -9.41 5.44 4.64
CA ASP A 275 -8.63 4.21 4.65
C ASP A 275 -9.23 3.10 3.76
N SER A 276 -10.13 3.47 2.84
CA SER A 276 -10.69 2.61 1.79
C SER A 276 -9.99 2.77 0.44
N GLN A 277 -9.91 1.68 -0.32
CA GLN A 277 -9.38 1.67 -1.69
C GLN A 277 -10.18 0.67 -2.54
N ILE A 278 -10.08 0.81 -3.86
CA ILE A 278 -10.48 -0.23 -4.78
C ILE A 278 -9.25 -0.97 -5.31
N TYR A 279 -9.24 -2.29 -5.16
CA TYR A 279 -8.30 -3.17 -5.84
C TYR A 279 -8.87 -3.57 -7.20
N ILE A 280 -8.09 -3.37 -8.25
CA ILE A 280 -8.45 -3.64 -9.64
C ILE A 280 -8.18 -5.11 -9.92
N LEU A 281 -9.22 -5.84 -10.30
CA LEU A 281 -9.18 -7.28 -10.58
C LEU A 281 -9.25 -7.53 -12.09
N LEU A 282 -8.47 -6.73 -12.82
CA LEU A 282 -8.32 -6.80 -14.26
C LEU A 282 -6.88 -7.12 -14.59
N ASP A 283 -6.70 -7.71 -15.77
CA ASP A 283 -5.40 -7.95 -16.40
C ASP A 283 -4.66 -6.64 -16.70
N SER A 284 -5.40 -5.52 -16.69
CA SER A 284 -4.88 -4.19 -16.86
C SER A 284 -4.16 -3.70 -15.61
N LYS A 285 -2.99 -3.11 -15.81
CA LYS A 285 -2.22 -2.51 -14.72
C LYS A 285 -1.95 -1.05 -15.02
N PHE A 286 -2.27 -0.22 -14.04
CA PHE A 286 -1.91 1.18 -14.02
C PHE A 286 -0.53 1.35 -13.39
N GLU A 287 0.38 2.01 -14.11
CA GLU A 287 1.74 2.32 -13.65
C GLU A 287 2.06 3.78 -13.96
N ASP A 288 2.15 4.58 -12.90
CA ASP A 288 2.36 6.03 -12.91
C ASP A 288 1.38 6.81 -13.79
N ASP A 289 1.68 6.95 -15.07
CA ASP A 289 0.87 7.66 -16.05
C ASP A 289 0.41 6.83 -17.25
N THR A 290 0.67 5.53 -17.18
CA THR A 290 0.45 4.60 -18.28
C THR A 290 -0.40 3.42 -17.84
N VAL A 291 -1.04 2.78 -18.81
CA VAL A 291 -1.73 1.51 -18.61
C VAL A 291 -1.27 0.53 -19.67
N TYR A 292 -1.14 -0.72 -19.24
CA TYR A 292 -0.98 -1.85 -20.13
C TYR A 292 -1.91 -2.98 -19.73
N GLY A 293 -2.21 -3.88 -20.67
CA GLY A 293 -3.20 -4.93 -20.46
C GLY A 293 -4.60 -4.32 -20.55
N ASN A 294 -5.43 -4.89 -21.41
CA ASN A 294 -6.75 -4.42 -21.81
C ASN A 294 -7.12 -2.98 -21.39
N VAL A 295 -6.48 -1.98 -22.00
CA VAL A 295 -6.64 -0.56 -21.63
C VAL A 295 -8.10 -0.10 -21.70
N GLN A 296 -8.88 -0.67 -22.63
CA GLN A 296 -10.31 -0.39 -22.75
C GLN A 296 -11.06 -0.76 -21.45
N GLN A 297 -10.79 -1.93 -20.87
CA GLN A 297 -11.42 -2.34 -19.60
C GLN A 297 -11.03 -1.44 -18.44
N PHE A 298 -9.78 -0.94 -18.40
CA PHE A 298 -9.37 0.04 -17.40
C PHE A 298 -10.16 1.35 -17.52
N ILE A 299 -10.28 1.91 -18.73
CA ILE A 299 -11.04 3.14 -18.96
C ILE A 299 -12.52 2.94 -18.59
N ASP A 300 -13.10 1.80 -18.97
CA ASP A 300 -14.49 1.44 -18.65
C ASP A 300 -14.71 1.22 -17.14
N LEU A 301 -13.68 0.78 -16.40
CA LEU A 301 -13.71 0.72 -14.94
C LEU A 301 -13.63 2.13 -14.37
N TYR A 302 -12.71 2.95 -14.86
CA TYR A 302 -12.49 4.31 -14.37
C TYR A 302 -13.71 5.22 -14.56
N GLN A 303 -14.50 4.97 -15.61
CA GLN A 303 -15.79 5.64 -15.85
C GLN A 303 -16.77 5.53 -14.65
N LEU A 304 -16.63 4.52 -13.79
CA LEU A 304 -17.41 4.42 -12.56
C LEU A 304 -17.12 5.58 -11.59
N PHE A 305 -15.90 6.08 -11.54
CA PHE A 305 -15.46 7.04 -10.52
C PHE A 305 -15.67 8.50 -10.90
N VAL A 306 -16.27 8.76 -12.07
CA VAL A 306 -16.51 10.10 -12.61
C VAL A 306 -17.95 10.26 -13.09
N PRO A 307 -18.44 11.48 -13.35
CA PRO A 307 -19.73 11.69 -13.98
C PRO A 307 -19.85 11.00 -15.35
N ALA A 308 -21.05 10.53 -15.70
CA ALA A 308 -21.31 9.75 -16.92
C ALA A 308 -20.94 10.45 -18.23
N ASN A 309 -20.95 11.79 -18.26
CA ASN A 309 -20.62 12.61 -19.43
C ASN A 309 -19.14 13.04 -19.48
N THR A 310 -18.30 12.50 -18.61
CA THR A 310 -16.86 12.82 -18.58
C THR A 310 -16.18 12.20 -19.79
N ASN A 311 -15.46 13.01 -20.58
CA ASN A 311 -14.60 12.47 -21.63
C ASN A 311 -13.31 11.91 -21.01
N LEU A 312 -13.11 10.60 -21.14
CA LEU A 312 -11.91 9.90 -20.66
C LEU A 312 -10.87 9.64 -21.75
N TYR A 313 -11.17 9.99 -23.00
CA TYR A 313 -10.34 9.66 -24.16
C TYR A 313 -9.51 10.84 -24.68
N GLU A 314 -9.67 12.01 -24.07
CA GLU A 314 -9.01 13.24 -24.52
C GLU A 314 -7.48 13.12 -24.45
N GLY A 315 -6.84 13.17 -25.62
CA GLY A 315 -5.39 13.15 -25.77
C GLY A 315 -4.73 11.79 -25.56
N ILE A 316 -5.48 10.68 -25.51
CA ILE A 316 -4.89 9.33 -25.40
C ILE A 316 -4.02 9.06 -26.62
N THR A 317 -2.82 8.51 -26.41
CA THR A 317 -1.92 8.09 -27.50
C THR A 317 -1.81 6.59 -27.55
N ILE A 318 -2.31 6.00 -28.65
CA ILE A 318 -2.23 4.58 -28.96
C ILE A 318 -0.93 4.33 -29.74
N PRO A 319 -0.01 3.47 -29.24
CA PRO A 319 1.21 3.13 -29.95
C PRO A 319 0.92 2.23 -31.16
N ALA A 320 1.84 2.19 -32.12
CA ALA A 320 1.69 1.45 -33.38
C ALA A 320 1.45 -0.06 -33.17
N GLU A 321 2.05 -0.62 -32.13
CA GLU A 321 1.96 -2.03 -31.78
C GLU A 321 0.58 -2.41 -31.23
N LEU A 322 -0.18 -1.44 -30.72
CA LEU A 322 -1.54 -1.62 -30.19
C LEU A 322 -2.62 -1.03 -31.11
N SER A 323 -2.26 -0.56 -32.30
CA SER A 323 -3.22 -0.05 -33.28
C SER A 323 -3.54 -1.07 -34.38
N LYS A 324 -4.74 -0.97 -34.96
CA LYS A 324 -5.20 -1.87 -36.03
C LYS A 324 -4.43 -1.69 -37.33
N ASP A 325 -3.94 -0.49 -37.62
CA ASP A 325 -3.26 -0.12 -38.87
C ASP A 325 -1.73 -0.01 -38.73
N GLY A 326 -1.19 -0.25 -37.54
CA GLY A 326 0.26 -0.21 -37.30
C GLY A 326 0.84 1.21 -37.24
N GLN A 327 0.01 2.23 -37.04
CA GLN A 327 0.44 3.62 -36.87
C GLN A 327 0.14 4.13 -35.46
N VAL A 328 0.89 5.14 -35.02
CA VAL A 328 0.60 5.85 -33.77
C VAL A 328 -0.60 6.76 -33.98
N HIS A 329 -1.57 6.72 -33.08
CA HIS A 329 -2.76 7.57 -33.12
C HIS A 329 -2.94 8.33 -31.82
N GLN A 330 -3.12 9.65 -31.90
CA GLN A 330 -3.67 10.43 -30.80
C GLN A 330 -5.18 10.57 -31.00
N VAL A 331 -5.95 10.17 -30.01
CA VAL A 331 -7.42 10.18 -30.03
C VAL A 331 -7.97 11.15 -29.00
N ASN A 332 -9.20 11.62 -29.21
CA ASN A 332 -9.88 12.54 -28.31
C ASN A 332 -11.28 12.08 -27.91
N THR A 333 -11.78 11.01 -28.52
CA THR A 333 -13.14 10.50 -28.30
C THR A 333 -13.13 8.97 -28.23
N LYS A 334 -14.17 8.41 -27.64
CA LYS A 334 -14.38 6.96 -27.61
C LYS A 334 -14.42 6.35 -29.01
N ASP A 335 -15.11 7.01 -29.95
CA ASP A 335 -15.25 6.50 -31.32
C ASP A 335 -13.91 6.45 -32.07
N GLU A 336 -13.02 7.42 -31.84
CA GLU A 336 -11.66 7.40 -32.38
C GLU A 336 -10.82 6.31 -31.72
N PHE A 337 -10.89 6.17 -30.39
CA PHE A 337 -10.20 5.11 -29.68
C PHE A 337 -10.65 3.73 -30.20
N ASP A 338 -11.95 3.47 -30.26
CA ASP A 338 -12.50 2.19 -30.74
C ASP A 338 -12.16 1.92 -32.22
N ARG A 339 -11.98 2.98 -33.03
CA ARG A 339 -11.56 2.86 -34.42
C ARG A 339 -10.14 2.32 -34.53
N TYR A 340 -9.19 2.87 -33.78
CA TYR A 340 -7.77 2.61 -33.95
C TYR A 340 -7.20 1.56 -32.99
N TYR A 341 -7.71 1.46 -31.76
CA TYR A 341 -7.21 0.57 -30.72
C TYR A 341 -7.52 -0.91 -31.02
N ASP A 342 -6.50 -1.76 -30.91
CA ASP A 342 -6.63 -3.20 -31.10
C ASP A 342 -6.51 -3.94 -29.76
N VAL A 343 -7.68 -4.24 -29.17
CA VAL A 343 -7.77 -4.97 -27.89
C VAL A 343 -7.18 -6.38 -27.96
N GLN A 344 -7.21 -7.03 -29.14
CA GLN A 344 -6.67 -8.39 -29.27
C GLN A 344 -5.15 -8.36 -29.20
N LYS A 345 -4.51 -7.39 -29.86
CA LYS A 345 -3.06 -7.20 -29.75
C LYS A 345 -2.61 -6.91 -28.32
N ASP A 346 -3.33 -6.05 -27.58
CA ASP A 346 -2.97 -5.77 -26.19
C ASP A 346 -3.13 -7.00 -25.29
N ASN A 347 -4.21 -7.78 -25.47
CA ASN A 347 -4.40 -9.03 -24.73
C ASN A 347 -3.31 -10.07 -25.05
N GLU A 348 -2.91 -10.20 -26.31
CA GLU A 348 -1.82 -11.08 -26.72
C GLU A 348 -0.48 -10.63 -26.13
N LEU A 349 -0.21 -9.32 -26.18
CA LEU A 349 1.00 -8.76 -25.59
C LEU A 349 1.01 -8.96 -24.07
N ASN A 350 -0.12 -8.81 -23.39
CA ASN A 350 -0.21 -9.04 -21.95
C ASN A 350 0.12 -10.49 -21.58
N LYS A 351 -0.39 -11.47 -22.35
CA LYS A 351 -0.01 -12.88 -22.19
C LYS A 351 1.48 -13.10 -22.44
N GLN A 352 2.07 -12.41 -23.41
CA GLN A 352 3.52 -12.50 -23.65
C GLN A 352 4.33 -11.91 -22.48
N ARG A 353 3.87 -10.82 -21.86
CA ARG A 353 4.51 -10.25 -20.65
C ARG A 353 4.53 -11.27 -19.52
N GLN A 354 3.40 -11.93 -19.27
CA GLN A 354 3.31 -13.02 -18.29
C GLN A 354 4.27 -14.17 -18.65
N ALA A 355 4.36 -14.56 -19.93
CA ALA A 355 5.27 -15.63 -20.38
C ALA A 355 6.77 -15.26 -20.36
N LEU A 356 7.14 -13.98 -20.45
CA LEU A 356 8.56 -13.55 -20.44
C LEU A 356 9.21 -13.70 -19.06
N VAL A 357 8.40 -13.66 -17.99
CA VAL A 357 8.81 -14.10 -16.64
C VAL A 357 9.21 -15.57 -16.63
N GLU A 358 8.60 -16.40 -17.49
CA GLU A 358 8.84 -17.85 -17.50
C GLU A 358 10.24 -18.22 -18.01
N ARG A 359 10.82 -17.37 -18.88
CA ARG A 359 12.08 -17.65 -19.61
C ARG A 359 13.36 -17.12 -18.95
N ASN A 360 13.22 -16.28 -17.94
CA ASN A 360 14.34 -15.80 -17.11
C ASN A 360 14.32 -16.52 -15.75
#